data_AF-A0AAI8GNU6-F1
#
_entry.id   AF-A0AAI8GNU6-F1
#
_cell.length_a   1.000
_cell.length_b   1.000
_cell.length_c   1.000
_cell.angle_alpha   90.00
_cell.angle_beta   90.00
_cell.angle_gamma   90.00
#
_symmetry.space_group_name_H-M   'P 1'
#
loop_
_entity.id
_entity.type
_entity.pdbx_description
1 polymer ?
#
loop_
_entity_poly.entity_id
_entity_poly.type
_entity_poly.pdbx_seq_one_letter_code
_entity_poly.pdbx_strand_id
1 'polypeptide(L)'
;MRLADPSKSASQYMQRLFKKAGIAPGCGEVFHSLRAQYIDDLRDHQVSLRAGRIQVGHSVGADVNAHYGLKSLNEASAVALARLQMRSDVDYSVFEALDFRRMVRNRRSKGVRGYLQGAGEQGD
;
A
#
# COMPACT_ATOMS: atom_id res chain seq x y z
N MET A 1 6.51 11.31 -20.24
CA MET A 1 5.08 11.19 -20.58
C MET A 1 4.26 11.23 -19.30
N ARG A 2 3.32 12.17 -19.15
CA ARG A 2 2.45 12.28 -17.96
C ARG A 2 1.15 11.55 -18.28
N LEU A 3 0.84 10.48 -17.53
CA LEU A 3 -0.43 9.75 -17.71
C LEU A 3 -1.60 10.64 -17.26
N ALA A 4 -2.67 10.69 -18.06
CA ALA A 4 -3.87 11.47 -17.75
C ALA A 4 -4.56 10.97 -16.47
N ASP A 5 -4.64 9.65 -16.32
CA ASP A 5 -5.10 8.97 -15.10
C ASP A 5 -4.13 7.81 -14.77
N PRO A 6 -3.17 8.03 -13.87
CA PRO A 6 -2.20 7.01 -13.49
C PRO A 6 -2.84 5.76 -12.90
N SER A 7 -3.91 5.89 -12.11
CA SER A 7 -4.57 4.77 -11.43
C SER A 7 -5.29 3.87 -12.43
N LYS A 8 -6.08 4.47 -13.33
CA LYS A 8 -6.74 3.73 -14.42
C LYS A 8 -5.73 3.08 -15.34
N SER A 9 -4.66 3.81 -15.69
CA SER A 9 -3.59 3.29 -16.55
C SER A 9 -2.87 2.09 -15.93
N ALA A 10 -2.57 2.15 -14.62
CA ALA A 10 -1.97 1.03 -13.89
C ALA A 10 -2.90 -0.20 -13.87
N SER A 11 -4.19 0.00 -13.57
CA SER A 11 -5.17 -1.09 -13.58
C SER A 11 -5.29 -1.76 -14.96
N GLN A 12 -5.39 -0.97 -16.04
CA GLN A 12 -5.44 -1.49 -17.41
C GLN A 12 -4.14 -2.21 -17.83
N TYR A 13 -2.99 -1.71 -17.40
CA TYR A 13 -1.71 -2.38 -17.63
C TYR A 13 -1.66 -3.74 -16.94
N MET A 14 -2.06 -3.80 -15.67
CA MET A 14 -2.09 -5.04 -14.90
C MET A 14 -3.07 -6.06 -15.48
N GLN A 15 -4.25 -5.63 -15.95
CA GLN A 15 -5.17 -6.53 -16.64
C GLN A 15 -4.56 -7.17 -17.90
N ARG A 16 -3.73 -6.43 -18.64
CA ARG A 16 -2.98 -7.01 -19.78
C ARG A 16 -1.94 -8.03 -19.33
N LEU A 17 -1.29 -7.81 -18.18
CA LEU A 17 -0.35 -8.78 -17.61
C LEU A 17 -1.07 -10.05 -17.13
N PHE A 18 -2.22 -9.93 -16.48
CA PHE A 18 -3.04 -11.08 -16.07
C PHE A 18 -3.44 -11.95 -17.26
N LYS A 19 -3.90 -11.32 -18.36
CA LYS A 19 -4.19 -12.04 -19.61
C LYS A 19 -2.97 -12.77 -20.16
N LYS A 20 -1.79 -12.14 -20.14
CA LYS A 20 -0.53 -12.77 -20.60
C LYS A 20 -0.10 -13.93 -19.71
N ALA A 21 -0.39 -13.86 -18.42
CA ALA A 21 -0.13 -14.92 -17.45
C ALA A 21 -1.15 -16.07 -17.51
N GLY A 22 -2.16 -16.00 -18.39
CA GLY A 22 -3.17 -17.05 -18.55
C GLY A 22 -4.27 -17.04 -17.48
N ILE A 23 -4.40 -15.97 -16.70
CA ILE A 23 -5.52 -15.81 -15.76
C ILE A 23 -6.81 -15.71 -16.57
N ALA A 24 -7.77 -16.58 -16.25
CA ALA A 24 -9.01 -16.67 -17.00
C ALA A 24 -9.82 -15.36 -16.89
N PRO A 25 -10.33 -14.82 -18.02
CA PRO A 25 -11.21 -13.67 -17.98
C PRO A 25 -12.51 -14.01 -17.24
N GLY A 26 -12.96 -13.11 -16.36
CA GLY A 26 -14.21 -13.28 -15.60
C GLY A 26 -14.05 -13.82 -14.19
N CYS A 27 -12.84 -14.21 -13.76
CA CYS A 27 -12.55 -14.64 -12.39
C CYS A 27 -12.57 -13.49 -11.36
N GLY A 28 -12.81 -12.25 -11.81
CA GLY A 28 -13.00 -11.09 -10.94
C GLY A 28 -11.70 -10.51 -10.39
N GLU A 29 -10.53 -11.11 -10.68
CA GLU A 29 -9.26 -10.53 -10.26
C GLU A 29 -9.00 -9.21 -11.00
N VAL A 30 -8.72 -8.19 -10.20
CA VAL A 30 -8.31 -6.88 -10.66
C VAL A 30 -6.99 -6.54 -9.98
N PHE A 31 -6.35 -5.44 -10.40
CA PHE A 31 -5.10 -5.03 -9.77
C PHE A 31 -5.22 -4.91 -8.23
N HIS A 32 -6.39 -4.52 -7.72
CA HIS A 32 -6.66 -4.45 -6.29
C HIS A 32 -6.69 -5.81 -5.59
N SER A 33 -6.93 -6.92 -6.28
CA SER A 33 -6.93 -8.27 -5.69
C SER A 33 -5.57 -8.63 -5.10
N LEU A 34 -4.47 -8.06 -5.61
CA LEU A 34 -3.14 -8.24 -5.02
C LEU A 34 -3.05 -7.67 -3.58
N ARG A 35 -3.89 -6.70 -3.23
CA ARG A 35 -3.96 -6.19 -1.85
C ARG A 35 -4.61 -7.21 -0.91
N ALA A 36 -5.61 -7.96 -1.39
CA ALA A 36 -6.22 -9.03 -0.60
C ALA A 36 -5.19 -10.13 -0.34
N GLN A 37 -4.46 -10.55 -1.37
CA GLN A 37 -3.35 -11.50 -1.22
C GLN A 37 -2.30 -11.02 -0.22
N TYR A 38 -1.89 -9.75 -0.29
CA TYR A 38 -0.96 -9.18 0.69
C TYR A 38 -1.49 -9.24 2.13
N ILE A 39 -2.81 -9.07 2.34
CA ILE A 39 -3.40 -9.23 3.68
C ILE A 39 -3.27 -10.67 4.16
N ASP A 40 -3.44 -11.65 3.27
CA ASP A 40 -3.26 -13.06 3.61
C ASP A 40 -1.79 -13.37 3.91
N ASP A 41 -0.84 -12.86 3.14
CA ASP A 41 0.59 -12.98 3.43
C ASP A 41 0.94 -12.42 4.83
N LEU A 42 0.36 -11.26 5.20
CA LEU A 42 0.55 -10.68 6.53
C LEU A 42 0.00 -11.58 7.65
N ARG A 43 -1.10 -12.31 7.40
CA ARG A 43 -1.67 -13.27 8.35
C ARG A 43 -0.79 -14.50 8.49
N ASP A 44 -0.31 -15.03 7.37
CA ASP A 44 0.57 -16.20 7.33
C ASP A 44 1.89 -15.94 8.06
N HIS A 45 2.40 -14.71 7.96
CA HIS A 45 3.57 -14.25 8.72
C HIS A 45 3.27 -13.76 10.13
N GLN A 46 2.05 -13.98 10.64
CA GLN A 46 1.63 -13.63 12.00
C GLN A 46 1.84 -12.14 12.35
N VAL A 47 1.78 -11.26 11.35
CA VAL A 47 1.78 -9.81 11.59
C VAL A 47 0.48 -9.44 12.30
N SER A 48 0.60 -8.63 13.36
CA SER A 48 -0.58 -8.23 14.12
C SER A 48 -1.67 -7.60 13.24
N LEU A 49 -2.94 -7.91 13.52
CA LEU A 49 -4.09 -7.38 12.77
C LEU A 49 -4.09 -5.85 12.71
N ARG A 50 -3.64 -5.20 13.79
CA ARG A 50 -3.46 -3.75 13.87
C ARG A 50 -2.43 -3.25 12.86
N ALA A 51 -1.23 -3.84 12.84
CA ALA A 51 -0.18 -3.46 11.91
C ALA A 51 -0.60 -3.72 10.45
N GLY A 52 -1.28 -4.86 10.19
CA GLY A 52 -1.82 -5.16 8.86
C GLY A 52 -2.84 -4.13 8.39
N ARG A 53 -3.80 -3.75 9.26
CA ARG A 53 -4.77 -2.67 8.98
C ARG A 53 -4.07 -1.35 8.64
N ILE A 54 -3.03 -0.98 9.39
CA ILE A 54 -2.24 0.23 9.10
C ILE A 54 -1.54 0.13 7.74
N GLN A 55 -0.91 -1.00 7.43
CA GLN A 55 -0.23 -1.21 6.14
C GLN A 55 -1.19 -1.12 4.96
N VAL A 56 -2.41 -1.63 5.10
CA VAL A 56 -3.42 -1.53 4.05
C VAL A 56 -4.29 -0.27 4.15
N GLY A 57 -3.99 0.66 5.06
CA GLY A 57 -4.75 1.91 5.20
C GLY A 57 -6.24 1.69 5.54
N HIS A 58 -6.54 0.64 6.31
CA HIS A 58 -7.88 0.38 6.86
C HIS A 58 -8.01 0.97 8.27
N SER A 59 -9.24 1.17 8.72
CA SER A 59 -9.53 1.59 10.09
C SER A 59 -8.97 0.59 11.10
N VAL A 60 -8.28 1.10 12.12
CA VAL A 60 -7.53 0.27 13.08
C VAL A 60 -8.45 -0.53 14.03
N GLY A 61 -9.69 -0.11 14.21
CA GLY A 61 -10.72 -0.91 14.89
C GLY A 61 -12.10 -0.28 14.84
N ALA A 62 -13.05 -0.97 15.46
CA ALA A 62 -14.45 -0.58 15.59
C ALA A 62 -14.83 -0.18 17.03
N ASP A 63 -13.95 -0.43 18.01
CA ASP A 63 -14.13 -0.09 19.42
C ASP A 63 -13.15 0.99 19.88
N VAL A 64 -13.48 1.61 21.01
CA VAL A 64 -12.74 2.76 21.57
C VAL A 64 -11.30 2.38 21.92
N ASN A 65 -11.06 1.16 22.39
CA ASN A 65 -9.73 0.67 22.77
C ASN A 65 -8.80 0.53 21.56
N ALA A 66 -9.33 0.08 20.43
CA ALA A 66 -8.58 -0.04 19.18
C ALA A 66 -8.26 1.33 18.54
N HIS A 67 -8.93 2.40 18.95
CA HIS A 67 -8.61 3.77 18.57
C HIS A 67 -7.49 4.39 19.41
N TYR A 68 -7.17 3.82 20.58
CA TYR A 68 -6.02 4.25 21.36
C TYR A 68 -4.68 3.79 20.73
N GLY A 69 -3.67 4.64 20.88
CA GLY A 69 -2.32 4.43 20.35
C GLY A 69 -2.05 5.14 19.02
N LEU A 70 -0.79 5.07 18.57
CA LEU A 70 -0.32 5.79 17.38
C LEU A 70 -0.95 5.25 16.10
N LYS A 71 -1.39 6.14 15.19
CA LYS A 71 -1.85 5.76 13.84
C LYS A 71 -0.72 5.27 12.91
N SER A 72 0.46 5.02 13.47
CA SER A 72 1.63 4.47 12.82
C SER A 72 1.95 3.08 13.35
N LEU A 73 2.82 2.37 12.65
CA LEU A 73 3.47 1.18 13.17
C LEU A 73 4.30 1.56 14.41
N ASN A 74 4.37 0.64 15.37
CA ASN A 74 5.44 0.66 16.37
C ASN A 74 6.71 0.03 15.77
N GLU A 75 7.84 0.23 16.45
CA GLU A 75 9.15 -0.27 15.99
C GLU A 75 9.14 -1.79 15.75
N ALA A 76 8.62 -2.57 16.71
CA ALA A 76 8.56 -4.02 16.60
C ALA A 76 7.81 -4.49 15.33
N SER A 77 6.67 -3.86 15.02
CA SER A 77 5.90 -4.17 13.81
C SER A 77 6.63 -3.72 12.54
N ALA A 78 7.31 -2.58 12.57
CA ALA A 78 8.09 -2.09 11.43
C ALA A 78 9.26 -3.04 11.12
N VAL A 79 9.97 -3.51 12.14
CA VAL A 79 11.05 -4.49 12.00
C VAL A 79 10.52 -5.84 11.50
N ALA A 80 9.39 -6.31 12.03
CA ALA A 80 8.77 -7.55 11.57
C ALA A 80 8.40 -7.48 10.08
N LEU A 81 7.76 -6.39 9.65
CA LEU A 81 7.40 -6.15 8.24
C LEU A 81 8.63 -6.07 7.34
N ALA A 82 9.69 -5.40 7.78
CA ALA A 82 10.93 -5.27 7.03
C ALA A 82 11.70 -6.59 6.87
N ARG A 83 11.43 -7.58 7.74
CA ARG A 83 12.05 -8.91 7.72
C ARG A 83 11.20 -9.97 7.02
N LEU A 84 10.02 -9.61 6.50
CA LEU A 84 9.20 -10.54 5.73
C LEU A 84 10.01 -11.06 4.56
N GLN A 85 10.07 -12.38 4.44
CA GLN A 85 10.75 -13.00 3.32
C GLN A 85 9.95 -12.75 2.05
N MET A 86 10.62 -12.21 1.05
CA MET A 86 10.06 -12.10 -0.29
C MET A 86 9.96 -13.50 -0.90
N ARG A 87 8.92 -13.70 -1.70
CA ARG A 87 8.69 -14.95 -2.42
C ARG A 87 9.84 -15.24 -3.38
N SER A 88 10.58 -16.33 -3.16
CA SER A 88 11.73 -16.66 -3.99
C SER A 88 11.38 -17.03 -5.44
N ASP A 89 10.11 -17.32 -5.73
CA ASP A 89 9.61 -17.69 -7.04
C ASP A 89 9.16 -16.49 -7.90
N VAL A 90 9.23 -15.27 -7.36
CA VAL A 90 8.90 -14.05 -8.08
C VAL A 90 10.18 -13.33 -8.52
N ASP A 91 10.26 -12.99 -9.81
CA ASP A 91 11.32 -12.13 -10.34
C ASP A 91 11.08 -10.66 -9.95
N TYR A 92 11.93 -10.14 -9.06
CA TYR A 92 11.88 -8.77 -8.58
C TYR A 92 12.88 -7.83 -9.27
N SER A 93 13.62 -8.31 -10.29
CA SER A 93 14.67 -7.53 -10.98
C SER A 93 14.13 -6.21 -11.57
N VAL A 94 12.84 -6.14 -11.90
CA VAL A 94 12.17 -4.90 -12.35
C VAL A 94 12.30 -3.74 -11.35
N PHE A 95 12.41 -4.05 -10.05
CA PHE A 95 12.57 -3.03 -9.00
C PHE A 95 14.02 -2.59 -8.81
N GLU A 96 15.00 -3.39 -9.23
CA GLU A 96 16.42 -3.04 -9.14
C GLU A 96 16.80 -1.91 -10.11
N ALA A 97 16.10 -1.84 -11.24
CA ALA A 97 16.26 -0.76 -12.22
C ALA A 97 15.64 0.58 -11.77
N LEU A 98 14.93 0.63 -10.63
CA LEU A 98 14.28 1.84 -10.15
C LEU A 98 15.23 2.71 -9.34
N ASP A 99 15.38 3.97 -9.75
CA ASP A 99 16.05 4.99 -8.92
C ASP A 99 15.07 5.54 -7.86
N PHE A 100 15.01 4.85 -6.72
CA PHE A 100 14.18 5.26 -5.59
C PHE A 100 14.51 6.68 -5.08
N ARG A 101 15.78 7.11 -5.15
CA ARG A 101 16.18 8.47 -4.74
C ARG A 101 15.56 9.52 -5.65
N ARG A 102 15.55 9.28 -6.97
CA ARG A 102 14.86 10.14 -7.94
C ARG A 102 13.35 10.12 -7.74
N MET A 103 12.75 8.97 -7.42
CA MET A 103 11.32 8.88 -7.15
C MET A 103 10.90 9.69 -5.92
N VAL A 104 11.67 9.63 -4.82
CA VAL A 104 11.41 10.41 -3.60
C VAL A 104 11.49 11.92 -3.85
N ARG A 105 12.40 12.37 -4.71
CA ARG A 105 12.51 13.79 -5.10
C ARG A 105 11.27 14.30 -5.85
N ASN A 106 10.55 13.42 -6.56
CA ASN A 106 9.28 13.71 -7.21
C ASN A 106 8.11 13.68 -6.21
N ARG A 107 8.11 14.58 -5.22
CA ARG A 107 6.99 14.75 -4.29
C ARG A 107 5.70 15.07 -5.08
N ARG A 108 4.62 14.36 -4.76
CA ARG A 108 3.28 14.64 -5.33
C ARG A 108 2.86 16.06 -4.94
N SER A 109 2.61 16.90 -5.94
CA SER A 109 2.11 18.28 -5.74
C SER A 109 0.57 18.36 -5.68
N LYS A 110 -0.16 17.33 -6.12
CA LYS A 110 -1.63 17.25 -6.06
C LYS A 110 -2.08 16.23 -5.00
N GLY A 111 -2.94 16.68 -4.09
CA GLY A 111 -3.51 15.91 -2.97
C GLY A 111 -3.12 16.40 -1.57
N VAL A 112 -2.25 17.42 -1.45
CA VAL A 112 -1.79 17.99 -0.16
C VAL A 112 -2.71 19.11 0.36
N ARG A 113 -3.71 19.55 -0.41
CA ARG A 113 -4.73 20.50 0.06
C ARG A 113 -5.71 19.78 0.97
N GLY A 114 -5.47 19.81 2.28
CA GLY A 114 -6.48 19.42 3.27
C GLY A 114 -5.99 19.32 4.70
N TYR A 115 -4.71 18.99 4.95
CA TYR A 115 -4.26 18.72 6.32
C TYR A 115 -3.58 19.90 7.03
N LEU A 116 -3.26 20.98 6.31
CA LEU A 116 -2.55 22.15 6.88
C LEU A 116 -3.44 23.39 7.03
N GLN A 117 -4.75 23.29 6.81
CA GLN A 117 -5.69 24.42 6.93
C GLN A 117 -6.48 24.46 8.25
N GLY A 118 -6.17 23.61 9.22
CA GLY A 118 -6.88 23.57 10.51
C GLY A 118 -6.01 23.85 11.75
N ALA A 119 -4.76 24.29 11.58
CA ALA A 119 -3.81 24.51 12.68
C ALA A 119 -3.43 25.99 12.86
N GLY A 120 -4.39 26.89 12.63
CA GLY A 120 -4.27 28.31 12.93
C GLY A 120 -5.62 28.82 13.40
N GLU A 121 -5.61 29.55 14.51
CA GLU A 121 -6.73 30.29 15.11
C GLU A 121 -7.71 29.47 15.97
N GLN A 122 -7.30 29.20 17.21
CA GLN A 122 -8.10 29.59 18.39
C GLN A 122 -7.12 30.03 19.48
N GLY A 123 -6.91 31.34 19.56
CA GLY A 123 -6.42 32.00 20.76
C GLY A 123 -7.60 32.74 21.37
N ASP A 124 -7.85 32.45 22.64
CA ASP A 124 -8.32 33.39 23.66
C ASP A 124 -7.61 32.98 24.97
#